data_AF-A0A2R6ET19-F1
#
_entry.id   AF-A0A2R6ET19-F1
#
_cell.length_a   1.000
_cell.length_b   1.000
_cell.length_c   1.000
_cell.angle_alpha   90.00
_cell.angle_beta   90.00
_cell.angle_gamma   90.00
#
_symmetry.space_group_name_H-M   'P 1'
#
loop_
_entity.id
_entity.type
_entity.pdbx_description
1 polymer ?
#
loop_
_entity_poly.entity_id
_entity_poly.type
_entity_poly.pdbx_seq_one_letter_code
_entity_poly.pdbx_strand_id
1 'polypeptide(L)'
;MSSLEEPDDGGERAETAPTDDAAAEPTVTVSVPSDATEAEAAAISAAVSAHITDRQRAAAATVAASESPDYVDEWTLAGRLARFGKERRPRNVERGEEWKAAARARY
;
A
#
# COMPACT_ATOMS: atom_id res chain seq x y z
N MET A 1 -46.20 -14.67 57.57
CA MET A 1 -46.24 -14.07 56.22
C MET A 1 -45.90 -12.61 56.33
N SER A 2 -44.64 -12.26 56.02
CA SER A 2 -44.24 -10.95 55.50
C SER A 2 -42.92 -11.16 54.78
N SER A 3 -42.91 -10.74 53.52
CA SER A 3 -41.90 -10.88 52.49
C SER A 3 -41.30 -9.50 52.20
N LEU A 4 -40.26 -9.47 51.35
CA LEU A 4 -39.55 -8.33 50.74
C LEU A 4 -38.39 -7.73 51.60
N GLU A 5 -37.19 -7.48 51.07
CA GLU A 5 -36.66 -7.50 49.70
C GLU A 5 -35.11 -7.56 49.78
N GLU A 6 -34.48 -8.45 49.02
CA GLU A 6 -33.04 -8.39 48.71
C GLU A 6 -32.80 -7.32 47.63
N PRO A 7 -31.77 -6.47 47.74
CA PRO A 7 -31.35 -5.67 46.60
C PRO A 7 -30.57 -6.55 45.61
N ASP A 8 -31.25 -6.93 44.52
CA ASP A 8 -30.64 -7.36 43.26
C ASP A 8 -29.99 -6.13 42.61
N ASP A 9 -28.69 -5.93 42.84
CA ASP A 9 -27.92 -4.87 42.18
C ASP A 9 -27.53 -5.38 40.78
N GLY A 10 -28.27 -4.88 39.80
CA GLY A 10 -28.17 -5.24 38.40
C GLY A 10 -26.76 -4.98 37.86
N GLY A 11 -26.02 -6.07 37.66
CA GLY A 11 -24.79 -6.07 36.87
C GLY A 11 -25.11 -5.73 35.41
N GLU A 12 -24.94 -4.46 35.07
CA GLU A 12 -25.04 -3.88 33.75
C GLU A 12 -24.27 -4.75 32.74
N ARG A 13 -25.00 -5.41 31.84
CA ARG A 13 -24.40 -6.00 30.63
C ARG A 13 -23.80 -4.83 29.85
N ALA A 14 -22.49 -4.68 29.94
CA ALA A 14 -21.73 -3.82 29.05
C ALA A 14 -21.96 -4.30 27.61
N GLU A 15 -22.89 -3.61 26.94
CA GLU A 15 -23.12 -3.68 25.52
C GLU A 15 -21.82 -3.26 24.83
N THR A 16 -21.07 -4.26 24.35
CA THR A 16 -19.87 -4.03 23.56
C THR A 16 -20.32 -3.51 22.20
N ALA A 17 -20.43 -2.19 22.10
CA ALA A 17 -20.62 -1.51 20.84
C ALA A 17 -19.53 -1.98 19.85
N PRO A 18 -19.88 -2.29 18.59
CA PRO A 18 -18.88 -2.62 17.58
C PRO A 18 -18.02 -1.37 17.38
N THR A 19 -16.79 -1.43 17.87
CA THR A 19 -15.81 -0.36 17.63
C THR A 19 -15.44 -0.46 16.16
N ASP A 20 -15.79 0.57 15.42
CA ASP A 20 -15.48 0.80 14.02
C ASP A 20 -13.98 0.56 13.78
N ASP A 21 -13.63 -0.55 13.10
CA ASP A 21 -12.27 -0.91 12.67
C ASP A 21 -11.82 -0.07 11.46
N ALA A 22 -12.20 1.21 11.46
CA ALA A 22 -11.98 2.14 10.37
C ALA A 22 -10.80 3.05 10.69
N ALA A 23 -9.62 2.43 10.83
CA ALA A 23 -8.24 2.98 10.79
C ALA A 23 -7.34 2.33 11.85
N ALA A 24 -7.40 1.01 12.03
CA ALA A 24 -6.37 0.32 12.80
C ALA A 24 -5.04 0.39 12.04
N GLU A 25 -4.11 1.20 12.53
CA GLU A 25 -2.70 1.14 12.14
C GLU A 25 -2.25 -0.34 12.18
N PRO A 26 -1.55 -0.85 11.16
CA PRO A 26 -1.16 -2.25 11.13
C PRO A 26 -0.27 -2.56 12.33
N THR A 27 -0.81 -3.28 13.30
CA THR A 27 -0.07 -3.67 14.50
C THR A 27 0.78 -4.90 14.18
N VAL A 28 2.07 -4.85 14.55
CA VAL A 28 3.02 -5.95 14.34
C VAL A 28 3.44 -6.50 15.69
N THR A 29 3.11 -7.76 15.96
CA THR A 29 3.53 -8.48 17.15
C THR A 29 4.84 -9.22 16.86
N VAL A 30 5.86 -8.99 17.68
CA VAL A 30 7.17 -9.65 17.58
C VAL A 30 7.44 -10.40 18.88
N SER A 31 7.78 -11.68 18.78
CA SER A 31 8.21 -12.48 19.93
C SER A 31 9.73 -12.38 20.10
N VAL A 32 10.16 -12.03 21.32
CA VAL A 32 11.57 -12.04 21.71
C VAL A 32 11.88 -13.34 22.45
N PRO A 33 13.03 -14.00 22.20
CA PRO A 33 13.43 -15.19 22.93
C PRO A 33 13.50 -14.96 24.46
N SER A 34 13.20 -15.99 25.24
CA SER A 34 13.23 -15.92 26.71
C SER A 34 14.61 -15.62 27.30
N ASP A 35 15.66 -16.04 26.59
CA ASP A 35 17.05 -15.90 27.03
C ASP A 35 17.72 -14.65 26.44
N ALA A 36 16.99 -13.80 25.72
CA ALA A 36 17.53 -12.57 25.16
C ALA A 36 17.82 -11.56 26.26
N THR A 37 19.04 -11.04 26.27
CA THR A 37 19.38 -9.88 27.08
C THR A 37 18.64 -8.63 26.59
N GLU A 38 18.55 -7.61 27.44
CA GLU A 38 17.92 -6.33 27.07
C GLU A 38 18.55 -5.71 25.81
N ALA A 39 19.88 -5.80 25.70
CA ALA A 39 20.61 -5.30 24.54
C ALA A 39 20.25 -6.07 23.25
N GLU A 40 20.09 -7.38 23.33
CA GLU A 40 19.69 -8.21 22.19
C GLU A 40 18.23 -7.98 21.81
N ALA A 41 17.32 -7.87 22.79
CA ALA A 41 15.92 -7.54 22.57
C ALA A 41 15.77 -6.16 21.88
N ALA A 42 16.58 -5.18 22.29
CA ALA A 42 16.62 -3.86 21.66
C ALA A 42 17.16 -3.94 20.21
N ALA A 43 18.21 -4.74 19.97
CA ALA A 43 18.75 -4.93 18.63
C ALA A 43 17.74 -5.58 17.67
N ILE A 44 17.01 -6.60 18.13
CA ILE A 44 15.94 -7.24 17.36
C ILE A 44 14.84 -6.23 17.03
N SER A 45 14.36 -5.48 18.04
CA SER A 45 13.30 -4.47 17.85
C SER A 45 13.72 -3.37 16.88
N ALA A 46 14.97 -2.92 16.95
CA ALA A 46 15.54 -1.94 16.03
C ALA A 46 15.62 -2.49 14.59
N ALA A 47 16.07 -3.74 14.42
CA ALA A 47 16.16 -4.36 13.09
C ALA A 47 14.77 -4.52 12.44
N VAL A 48 13.77 -4.96 13.21
CA VAL A 48 12.40 -5.13 12.69
C VAL A 48 11.77 -3.78 12.34
N SER A 49 11.89 -2.79 13.22
CA SER A 49 11.35 -1.45 12.94
C SER A 49 12.02 -0.80 11.73
N ALA A 50 13.34 -0.91 11.59
CA ALA A 50 14.06 -0.42 10.42
C ALA A 50 13.56 -1.09 9.12
N HIS A 51 13.35 -2.41 9.14
CA HIS A 51 12.84 -3.14 7.97
C HIS A 51 11.42 -2.72 7.58
N ILE A 52 10.53 -2.50 8.57
CA ILE A 52 9.17 -2.02 8.32
C ILE A 52 9.19 -0.62 7.70
N THR A 53 9.97 0.30 8.27
CA THR A 53 10.12 1.66 7.74
C THR A 53 10.72 1.66 6.34
N ASP A 54 11.70 0.80 6.06
CA ASP A 54 12.27 0.65 4.71
C ASP A 54 11.22 0.20 3.69
N ARG A 55 10.40 -0.81 4.04
CA ARG A 55 9.29 -1.24 3.19
C ARG A 55 8.24 -0.15 2.97
N GLN A 56 7.90 0.62 4.01
CA GLN A 56 6.99 1.75 3.89
C GLN A 56 7.54 2.82 2.96
N ARG A 57 8.85 3.13 3.04
CA ARG A 57 9.51 4.08 2.12
C ARG A 57 9.55 3.57 0.69
N ALA A 58 9.85 2.29 0.48
CA ALA A 58 9.83 1.68 -0.85
C ALA A 58 8.42 1.73 -1.46
N ALA A 59 7.38 1.42 -0.69
CA ALA A 59 5.99 1.53 -1.13
C ALA A 59 5.57 2.98 -1.43
N ALA A 60 5.99 3.94 -0.61
CA ALA A 60 5.74 5.36 -0.88
C ALA A 60 6.44 5.81 -2.18
N ALA A 61 7.67 5.33 -2.43
CA ALA A 61 8.40 5.63 -3.67
C ALA A 61 7.73 5.02 -4.90
N THR A 62 7.16 3.81 -4.83
CA THR A 62 6.41 3.23 -5.96
C THR A 62 5.11 3.98 -6.23
N VAL A 63 4.39 4.42 -5.19
CA VAL A 63 3.19 5.26 -5.36
C VAL A 63 3.56 6.59 -6.00
N ALA A 64 4.59 7.28 -5.51
CA ALA A 64 5.06 8.53 -6.10
C ALA A 64 5.54 8.35 -7.56
N ALA A 65 6.19 7.23 -7.88
CA ALA A 65 6.56 6.90 -9.25
C ALA A 65 5.35 6.60 -10.15
N SER A 66 4.24 6.10 -9.58
CA SER A 66 2.99 5.82 -10.29
C SER A 66 2.18 7.08 -10.62
N GLU A 67 2.45 8.21 -9.95
CA GLU A 67 1.79 9.48 -10.23
C GLU A 67 2.33 10.17 -11.50
N SER A 68 3.50 9.74 -11.99
CA SER A 68 4.07 10.26 -13.25
C SER A 68 3.78 9.29 -14.40
N PRO A 69 3.12 9.73 -15.48
CA PRO A 69 2.91 8.88 -16.64
C PRO A 69 4.25 8.41 -17.22
N ASP A 70 4.42 7.10 -17.34
CA ASP A 70 5.58 6.50 -18.01
C ASP A 70 5.37 6.61 -19.53
N TYR A 71 6.34 7.21 -20.22
CA TYR A 71 6.27 7.44 -21.66
C TYR A 71 7.15 6.46 -22.43
N VAL A 72 6.68 5.99 -23.59
CA VAL A 72 7.52 5.21 -24.50
C VAL A 72 8.54 6.09 -25.21
N ASP A 73 9.72 5.52 -25.46
CA ASP A 73 10.75 6.15 -26.28
C ASP A 73 10.23 6.44 -27.70
N GLU A 74 10.14 7.73 -28.02
CA GLU A 74 9.54 8.20 -29.26
C GLU A 74 10.27 7.70 -30.51
N TRP A 75 11.59 7.53 -30.43
CA TRP A 75 12.41 7.05 -31.54
C TRP A 75 12.20 5.57 -31.82
N THR A 76 12.14 4.76 -30.77
CA THR A 76 11.81 3.34 -30.84
C THR A 76 10.42 3.14 -31.42
N LEU A 77 9.42 3.90 -30.95
CA LEU A 77 8.07 3.82 -31.46
C LEU A 77 7.97 4.32 -32.91
N ALA A 78 8.62 5.43 -33.25
CA ALA A 78 8.67 5.93 -34.63
C ALA A 78 9.32 4.92 -35.58
N GLY A 79 10.42 4.27 -35.16
CA GLY A 79 11.07 3.21 -35.94
C GLY A 79 10.16 1.99 -36.17
N ARG A 80 9.32 1.62 -35.19
CA ARG A 80 8.31 0.57 -35.36
C ARG A 80 7.22 0.99 -36.34
N LEU A 81 6.73 2.22 -36.25
CA LEU A 81 5.67 2.76 -37.10
C LEU A 81 6.13 2.98 -38.56
N ALA A 82 7.40 3.33 -38.78
CA ALA A 82 7.99 3.45 -40.11
C ALA A 82 7.90 2.14 -40.92
N ARG A 83 7.97 0.97 -40.25
CA ARG A 83 7.76 -0.34 -40.91
C ARG A 83 6.36 -0.51 -41.51
N PHE A 84 5.40 0.29 -41.05
CA PHE A 84 4.01 0.32 -41.54
C PHE A 84 3.72 1.54 -42.42
N GLY A 85 4.76 2.22 -42.92
CA GLY A 85 4.61 3.38 -43.82
C GLY A 85 4.13 4.64 -43.11
N LYS A 86 4.34 4.76 -41.80
CA LYS A 86 3.98 5.95 -41.02
C LYS A 86 5.22 6.79 -40.75
N GLU A 87 5.26 7.99 -41.33
CA GLU A 87 6.42 8.89 -41.20
C GLU A 87 6.29 9.84 -40.00
N ARG A 88 5.07 10.13 -39.56
CA ARG A 88 4.85 11.04 -38.44
C ARG A 88 5.31 10.45 -37.11
N ARG A 89 6.30 11.09 -36.49
CA ARG A 89 6.80 10.75 -35.15
C ARG A 89 5.72 10.98 -34.07
N PRO A 90 5.37 9.96 -33.27
CA PRO A 90 4.53 10.12 -32.09
C PRO A 90 5.25 10.90 -31.00
N ARG A 91 4.50 11.69 -30.23
CA ARG A 91 5.01 12.43 -29.06
C ARG A 91 4.16 12.15 -27.83
N ASN A 92 4.79 12.17 -26.65
CA ASN A 92 4.11 11.99 -25.35
C ASN A 92 3.15 10.79 -25.36
N VAL A 93 3.60 9.65 -25.89
CA VAL A 93 2.80 8.42 -25.89
C VAL A 93 3.08 7.70 -24.58
N GLU A 94 2.06 7.58 -23.74
CA GLU A 94 2.16 6.83 -22.50
C GLU A 94 2.32 5.32 -22.80
N ARG A 95 3.04 4.62 -21.95
CA ARG A 95 3.20 3.17 -22.05
C ARG A 95 1.83 2.51 -21.94
N GLY A 96 1.49 1.64 -22.89
CA GLY A 96 0.17 1.02 -23.04
C GLY A 96 -0.76 1.74 -24.03
N GLU A 97 -0.46 2.98 -24.42
CA GLU A 97 -1.24 3.78 -25.37
C GLU A 97 -0.67 3.74 -26.80
N GLU A 98 0.33 2.88 -27.05
CA GLU A 98 1.03 2.79 -28.33
C GLU A 98 0.08 2.42 -29.48
N TRP A 99 -0.95 1.61 -29.20
CA TRP A 99 -1.96 1.23 -30.18
C TRP A 99 -2.86 2.41 -30.58
N LYS A 100 -3.19 3.32 -29.64
CA LYS A 100 -3.94 4.54 -29.95
C LYS A 100 -3.09 5.51 -30.75
N ALA A 101 -1.81 5.63 -30.39
CA ALA A 101 -0.84 6.42 -31.15
C ALA A 101 -0.68 5.88 -32.58
N ALA A 102 -0.58 4.56 -32.75
CA ALA A 102 -0.50 3.92 -34.06
C ALA A 102 -1.76 4.17 -34.91
N ALA A 103 -2.96 4.11 -34.31
CA ALA A 103 -4.21 4.42 -35.00
C ALA A 103 -4.30 5.90 -35.45
N ARG A 104 -3.72 6.82 -34.67
CA ARG A 104 -3.68 8.26 -34.98
C ARG A 104 -2.57 8.67 -35.94
N ALA A 105 -1.55 7.83 -36.11
CA ALA A 105 -0.49 8.04 -37.09
C ALA A 105 -1.11 7.98 -38.50
N ARG A 106 -1.59 9.14 -38.97
CA ARG A 106 -1.95 9.36 -40.37
C ARG A 106 -0.67 9.64 -41.14
N TYR A 107 -0.70 9.22 -42.41
CA TYR A 107 0.41 9.32 -43.37
C TYR A 107 1.13 10.67 -43.26
#